data_AF-A0A950LR58-F1
#
_entry.id   AF-A0A950LR58-F1
#
_cell.length_a   1.000
_cell.length_b   1.000
_cell.length_c   1.000
_cell.angle_alpha   90.00
_cell.angle_beta   90.00
_cell.angle_gamma   90.00
#
_symmetry.space_group_name_H-M   'P 1'
#
loop_
_entity.id
_entity.type
_entity.pdbx_description
1 polymer ?
#
loop_
_entity_poly.entity_id
_entity_poly.type
_entity_poly.pdbx_seq_one_letter_code
_entity_poly.pdbx_strand_id
1 'polypeptide(L)'
;MKTLIVGLMLFSIPGFRMAPPRHLVGTAAVAQVRRGGRWYLAESGHAVYCRGPVITVAMGDGSMRKVATYCQGSHPLVPLKE
;
A
#
# COMPACT_ATOMS: atom_id res chain seq x y z
N MET A 1 -30.36 20.26 52.27
CA MET A 1 -29.07 19.59 51.95
C MET A 1 -29.34 18.09 51.84
N LYS A 2 -29.77 17.61 50.68
CA LYS A 2 -29.94 16.19 50.38
C LYS A 2 -30.02 16.07 48.86
N THR A 3 -29.55 14.95 48.32
CA THR A 3 -29.51 14.55 46.90
C THR A 3 -28.28 14.99 46.09
N LEU A 4 -27.12 14.42 46.44
CA LEU A 4 -26.03 14.20 45.49
C LEU A 4 -25.87 12.67 45.31
N ILE A 5 -26.78 12.05 44.56
CA ILE A 5 -26.72 10.60 44.22
C ILE A 5 -26.84 10.40 42.70
N VAL A 6 -26.50 11.40 41.90
CA VAL A 6 -26.54 11.34 40.43
C VAL A 6 -25.12 11.41 39.86
N GLY A 7 -24.21 10.57 40.37
CA GLY A 7 -22.81 10.56 39.92
C GLY A 7 -22.25 9.16 39.57
N LEU A 8 -22.96 8.09 39.93
CA LEU A 8 -22.42 6.73 39.93
C LEU A 8 -22.87 5.85 38.74
N MET A 9 -23.53 6.42 37.73
CA MET A 9 -24.04 5.71 36.54
C MET A 9 -23.32 6.08 35.23
N LEU A 10 -22.08 6.57 35.28
CA LEU A 10 -21.29 6.85 34.07
C LEU A 10 -20.09 5.89 33.90
N PHE A 11 -19.90 4.92 34.79
CA PHE A 11 -18.75 4.02 34.80
C PHE A 11 -19.00 2.63 34.20
N SER A 12 -20.01 2.50 33.33
CA SER A 12 -20.34 1.23 32.67
C SER A 12 -20.32 1.38 31.16
N ILE A 13 -19.25 1.94 30.60
CA ILE A 13 -18.97 1.80 29.17
C ILE A 13 -18.01 0.62 29.02
N PRO A 14 -18.51 -0.58 28.63
CA PRO A 14 -17.64 -1.72 28.39
C PRO A 14 -16.70 -1.39 27.24
N GLY A 15 -15.43 -1.75 27.43
CA GLY A 15 -14.29 -1.21 26.71
C GLY A 15 -14.49 -1.06 25.20
N PHE A 16 -14.24 0.16 24.72
CA PHE A 16 -13.77 0.39 23.38
C PHE A 16 -12.44 -0.35 23.21
N ARG A 17 -12.54 -1.62 22.79
CA ARG A 17 -11.38 -2.34 22.23
C ARG A 17 -11.10 -1.67 20.91
N MET A 18 -10.24 -0.67 20.95
CA MET A 18 -9.62 -0.12 19.75
C MET A 18 -8.81 -1.27 19.16
N ALA A 19 -9.39 -1.95 18.16
CA ALA A 19 -8.68 -2.96 17.41
C ALA A 19 -7.36 -2.30 16.95
N PRO A 20 -6.21 -2.95 17.17
CA PRO A 20 -4.95 -2.42 16.68
C PRO A 20 -5.14 -2.13 15.19
N PRO A 21 -4.63 -1.00 14.67
CA PRO A 21 -4.69 -0.75 13.24
C PRO A 21 -4.13 -2.00 12.59
N ARG A 22 -4.96 -2.64 11.74
CA ARG A 22 -4.45 -3.66 10.83
C ARG A 22 -3.35 -2.93 10.07
N HIS A 23 -2.10 -3.22 10.41
CA HIS A 23 -1.01 -2.92 9.52
C HIS A 23 -1.41 -3.60 8.23
N LEU A 24 -1.86 -2.80 7.25
CA LEU A 24 -1.83 -3.22 5.87
C LEU A 24 -0.36 -3.51 5.64
N VAL A 25 0.04 -4.76 5.85
CA VAL A 25 1.25 -5.33 5.30
C VAL A 25 0.99 -5.49 3.80
N GLY A 26 0.62 -4.39 3.14
CA GLY A 26 1.23 -4.12 1.86
C GLY A 26 2.66 -3.87 2.25
N THR A 27 3.50 -4.89 2.05
CA THR A 27 4.92 -4.67 1.93
C THR A 27 5.08 -3.63 0.81
N ALA A 28 5.04 -2.35 1.17
CA ALA A 28 6.04 -1.43 0.67
C ALA A 28 7.35 -2.03 1.17
N ALA A 29 7.77 -3.13 0.52
CA ALA A 29 9.14 -3.55 0.51
C ALA A 29 9.83 -2.25 0.18
N VAL A 30 10.53 -1.69 1.17
CA VAL A 30 11.41 -0.55 0.98
C VAL A 30 12.34 -1.06 -0.10
N ALA A 31 11.98 -0.81 -1.34
CA ALA A 31 12.58 -1.46 -2.47
C ALA A 31 13.97 -0.89 -2.43
N GLN A 32 14.92 -1.70 -1.97
CA GLN A 32 16.29 -1.26 -1.81
C GLN A 32 16.65 -0.58 -3.13
N VAL A 33 16.92 0.72 -3.05
CA VAL A 33 17.27 1.53 -4.22
C VAL A 33 18.62 0.98 -4.67
N ARG A 34 18.59 -0.07 -5.49
CA ARG A 34 19.79 -0.69 -6.03
C ARG A 34 20.42 0.39 -6.91
N ARG A 35 21.73 0.58 -6.79
CA ARG A 35 22.49 1.49 -7.67
C ARG A 35 22.51 0.87 -9.07
N GLY A 36 21.45 1.11 -9.86
CA GLY A 36 21.23 0.53 -11.18
C GLY A 36 19.76 0.22 -11.45
N GLY A 37 19.41 -0.06 -12.70
CA GLY A 37 18.10 -0.55 -13.08
C GLY A 37 18.06 -2.07 -13.22
N ARG A 38 16.87 -2.61 -13.45
CA ARG A 38 16.61 -4.03 -13.71
C ARG A 38 15.82 -4.17 -15.01
N TRP A 39 16.06 -5.27 -15.70
CA TRP A 39 15.23 -5.70 -16.82
C TRP A 39 13.97 -6.39 -16.29
N TYR A 40 12.84 -6.07 -16.89
CA TYR A 40 11.53 -6.66 -16.59
C TYR A 40 10.84 -7.08 -17.88
N LEU A 41 9.97 -8.07 -17.79
CA LEU A 41 9.07 -8.44 -18.88
C LEU A 41 7.78 -7.63 -18.74
N ALA A 42 7.52 -6.73 -19.70
CA ALA A 42 6.29 -5.96 -19.74
C ALA A 42 5.09 -6.86 -20.07
N GLU A 43 3.89 -6.44 -19.65
CA GLU A 43 2.63 -7.12 -19.99
C GLU A 43 2.43 -7.23 -21.52
N SER A 44 2.93 -6.24 -22.28
CA SER A 44 2.95 -6.26 -23.75
C SER A 44 3.95 -7.22 -24.37
N GLY A 45 4.78 -7.91 -23.57
CA GLY A 45 5.67 -8.97 -24.02
C GLY A 45 7.11 -8.57 -24.40
N HIS A 46 7.49 -7.30 -24.23
CA HIS A 46 8.86 -6.84 -24.47
C HIS A 46 9.66 -6.69 -23.17
N ALA A 47 10.99 -6.71 -23.26
CA ALA A 47 11.87 -6.43 -22.13
C ALA A 47 12.06 -4.92 -21.94
N VAL A 48 11.90 -4.44 -20.71
CA VAL A 48 12.06 -3.03 -20.34
C VAL A 48 13.05 -2.86 -19.20
N TYR A 49 13.94 -1.86 -19.29
CA TYR A 49 14.88 -1.54 -18.24
C TYR A 49 14.36 -0.39 -17.37
N CYS A 50 14.18 -0.64 -16.06
CA CYS A 50 13.62 0.33 -15.12
C CYS A 50 14.49 0.48 -13.87
N ARG A 51 14.62 1.72 -13.36
CA ARG A 51 15.43 2.06 -12.18
C ARG A 51 14.64 2.10 -10.87
N GLY A 52 13.32 2.13 -10.96
CA GLY A 52 12.45 2.29 -9.82
C GLY A 52 12.12 1.04 -9.03
N PRO A 53 11.39 1.23 -7.91
CA PRO A 53 10.64 0.15 -7.30
C PRO A 53 9.62 -0.46 -8.27
N VAL A 54 9.28 -1.72 -8.00
CA VAL A 54 8.04 -2.32 -8.50
C VAL A 54 6.98 -2.08 -7.42
N ILE A 55 5.87 -1.48 -7.82
CA ILE A 55 4.75 -1.19 -6.92
C ILE A 55 3.48 -1.83 -7.47
N THR A 56 2.52 -2.10 -6.60
CA THR A 56 1.17 -2.52 -7.01
C THR A 56 0.28 -1.28 -7.05
N VAL A 57 -0.37 -1.03 -8.18
CA VAL A 57 -1.28 0.11 -8.35
C VAL A 57 -2.65 -0.36 -8.83
N ALA A 58 -3.69 0.36 -8.41
CA ALA A 58 -5.02 0.22 -8.99
C ALA A 58 -5.02 0.85 -10.39
N MET A 59 -5.42 0.07 -11.38
CA MET A 59 -5.63 0.52 -12.74
C MET A 59 -7.02 1.13 -12.89
N GLY A 60 -7.23 1.87 -13.99
CA GLY A 60 -8.51 2.52 -14.28
C GLY A 60 -9.69 1.54 -14.46
N ASP A 61 -9.41 0.26 -14.68
CA ASP A 61 -10.38 -0.84 -14.74
C ASP A 61 -10.68 -1.46 -13.35
N GLY A 62 -10.13 -0.91 -12.28
CA GLY A 62 -10.25 -1.43 -10.91
C GLY A 62 -9.38 -2.65 -10.62
N SER A 63 -8.59 -3.14 -11.59
CA SER A 63 -7.63 -4.22 -11.37
C SER A 63 -6.40 -3.74 -10.61
N MET A 64 -5.77 -4.62 -9.85
CA MET A 64 -4.48 -4.36 -9.20
C MET A 64 -3.38 -4.97 -10.03
N ARG A 65 -2.39 -4.18 -10.45
CA ARG A 65 -1.27 -4.68 -11.27
C ARG A 65 0.07 -4.26 -10.71
N LYS A 66 1.07 -5.13 -10.87
CA LYS A 66 2.48 -4.82 -10.59
C LYS A 66 3.04 -3.96 -11.72
N VAL A 67 3.62 -2.83 -11.35
CA VAL A 67 4.15 -1.84 -12.29
C VAL A 67 5.59 -1.51 -11.91
N ALA A 68 6.50 -1.56 -12.88
CA ALA A 68 7.83 -1.02 -12.73
C ALA A 68 7.81 0.50 -12.97
N THR A 69 8.53 1.23 -12.12
CA THR A 69 8.60 2.70 -12.18
C THR A 69 9.96 3.18 -12.71
N TYR A 70 10.00 4.40 -13.24
CA TYR A 70 11.21 5.02 -13.80
C TYR A 70 11.86 4.15 -14.90
N CYS A 71 11.04 3.70 -15.85
CA CYS A 71 11.47 2.90 -17.01
C CYS A 71 12.10 3.75 -18.12
N GLN A 72 13.06 3.19 -18.85
CA GLN A 72 13.58 3.81 -20.08
C GLN A 72 12.55 3.70 -21.21
N GLY A 73 12.38 4.76 -21.99
CA GLY A 73 11.46 4.82 -23.12
C GLY A 73 10.36 5.86 -22.93
N SER A 74 9.21 5.63 -23.56
CA SER A 74 8.08 6.57 -23.58
C SER A 74 7.17 6.49 -22.36
N HIS A 75 7.15 5.35 -21.68
CA HIS A 75 6.24 5.10 -20.56
C HIS A 75 7.04 4.98 -19.25
N PRO A 76 6.92 5.97 -18.33
CA PRO A 76 7.67 5.95 -17.06
C PRO A 76 7.12 4.92 -16.05
N LEU A 77 5.89 4.45 -16.28
CA LEU A 77 5.25 3.35 -15.55
C LEU A 77 4.92 2.24 -16.54
N VAL A 78 5.47 1.03 -16.31
CA VAL A 78 5.25 -0.12 -17.21
C VAL A 78 4.62 -1.28 -16.44
N PRO A 79 3.41 -1.73 -16.81
CA PRO A 79 2.80 -2.93 -16.26
C PRO A 79 3.66 -4.15 -16.58
N LEU A 80 3.90 -4.97 -15.56
CA LEU A 80 4.71 -6.16 -15.68
C LEU A 80 3.85 -7.38 -15.93
N LYS A 81 4.41 -8.34 -16.68
CA LYS A 81 3.87 -9.70 -16.71
C LYS A 81 4.11 -10.35 -15.33
N GLU A 82 3.08 -10.99 -14.80
CA GLU A 82 3.04 -11.65 -13.47
C GLU A 82 4.30 -12.46 -13.15
#